data_AF-A0A2V7XGQ3-F1
#
_entry.id   AF-A0A2V7XGQ3-F1
#
_cell.length_a   1.000
_cell.length_b   1.000
_cell.length_c   1.000
_cell.angle_alpha   90.00
_cell.angle_beta   90.00
_cell.angle_gamma   90.00
#
_symmetry.space_group_name_H-M   'P 1'
#
loop_
_entity.id
_entity.type
_entity.pdbx_description
1 polymer ?
#
loop_
_entity_poly.entity_id
_entity_poly.type
_entity_poly.pdbx_seq_one_letter_code
_entity_poly.pdbx_strand_id
1 'polypeptide(L)'
;NVDAATTTIFADDPLTAGVVVQGIHLTQMRTAVDAMERLAGITNTPYIDPSPAGVFVQALHITTLRSKLDASRFNLGLVALIYSNTLTVGSTPVRAIDFTEIRNGTK
;
A
#
# COMPACT_ATOMS: atom_id res chain seq x y z
N ASN A 1 16.05 -10.08 -13.97
CA ASN A 1 14.70 -9.60 -14.29
C ASN A 1 13.79 -10.26 -13.26
N VAL A 2 13.71 -9.64 -12.07
CA VAL A 2 12.93 -10.18 -10.94
C VAL A 2 11.51 -9.71 -11.14
N ASP A 3 10.71 -10.59 -11.75
CA ASP A 3 9.27 -10.41 -11.92
C ASP A 3 8.63 -10.52 -10.54
N ALA A 4 8.51 -9.38 -9.85
CA ALA A 4 7.94 -9.28 -8.51
C ALA A 4 6.41 -9.16 -8.57
N ALA A 5 5.77 -9.73 -9.61
CA ALA A 5 4.32 -9.75 -9.78
C ALA A 5 3.65 -10.56 -8.66
N THR A 6 3.50 -9.92 -7.50
CA THR A 6 2.66 -10.39 -6.40
C THR A 6 1.22 -10.34 -6.91
N THR A 7 0.75 -11.48 -7.44
CA THR A 7 -0.61 -11.66 -7.99
C THR A 7 -1.61 -11.70 -6.84
N THR A 8 -1.84 -10.55 -6.23
CA THR A 8 -2.98 -10.36 -5.32
C THR A 8 -4.16 -9.93 -6.15
N ILE A 9 -5.17 -10.78 -6.26
CA ILE A 9 -6.42 -10.46 -6.96
C ILE A 9 -7.20 -9.48 -6.07
N PHE A 10 -7.29 -8.23 -6.50
CA PHE A 10 -8.10 -7.22 -5.83
C PHE A 10 -9.55 -7.41 -6.25
N ALA A 11 -10.42 -7.74 -5.30
CA ALA A 11 -11.78 -8.18 -5.58
C ALA A 11 -12.71 -7.05 -6.08
N ASP A 12 -12.34 -5.79 -5.87
CA ASP A 12 -13.15 -4.62 -6.21
C ASP A 12 -12.31 -3.62 -7.02
N ASP A 13 -12.46 -3.67 -8.34
CA ASP A 13 -12.01 -2.65 -9.28
C ASP A 13 -13.21 -2.32 -10.20
N PRO A 14 -13.67 -1.06 -10.34
CA PRO A 14 -13.04 0.19 -9.89
C PRO A 14 -13.52 0.69 -8.51
N LEU A 15 -12.58 1.27 -7.75
CA LEU A 15 -12.87 2.00 -6.49
C LEU A 15 -13.72 3.25 -6.78
N THR A 16 -15.05 3.12 -6.66
CA THR A 16 -15.97 4.25 -6.77
C THR A 16 -15.99 5.04 -5.46
N ALA A 17 -16.02 6.38 -5.52
CA ALA A 17 -16.08 7.24 -4.33
C ALA A 17 -17.33 6.92 -3.49
N GLY A 18 -17.16 6.69 -2.19
CA GLY A 18 -18.26 6.33 -1.28
C GLY A 18 -18.36 4.83 -0.97
N VAL A 19 -17.57 3.97 -1.63
CA VAL A 19 -17.37 2.60 -1.17
C VAL A 19 -16.45 2.69 0.06
N VAL A 20 -16.95 2.27 1.23
CA VAL A 20 -16.08 1.97 2.37
C VAL A 20 -15.01 1.06 1.81
N VAL A 21 -13.77 1.54 1.71
CA VAL A 21 -12.64 0.67 1.32
C VAL A 21 -12.67 -0.44 2.35
N GLN A 22 -13.24 -1.58 1.96
CA GLN A 22 -13.41 -2.70 2.88
C GLN A 22 -12.01 -3.00 3.39
N GLY A 23 -11.84 -3.12 4.71
CA GLY A 23 -10.53 -3.32 5.33
C GLY A 23 -9.73 -4.47 4.68
N ILE A 24 -10.41 -5.38 3.98
CA ILE A 24 -9.84 -6.41 3.11
C ILE A 24 -8.83 -5.87 2.08
N HIS A 25 -9.08 -4.73 1.44
CA HIS A 25 -8.15 -4.15 0.47
C HIS A 25 -6.87 -3.66 1.13
N LEU A 26 -6.96 -3.04 2.30
CA LEU A 26 -5.77 -2.65 3.04
C LEU A 26 -4.97 -3.88 3.47
N THR A 27 -5.64 -4.93 3.95
CA THR A 27 -5.00 -6.20 4.30
C THR A 27 -4.28 -6.82 3.10
N GLN A 28 -4.90 -6.85 1.92
CA GLN A 28 -4.28 -7.32 0.68
C GLN A 28 -3.03 -6.52 0.31
N MET A 29 -3.07 -5.19 0.49
CA MET A 29 -1.91 -4.33 0.24
C MET A 29 -0.78 -4.55 1.23
N ARG A 30 -1.10 -4.71 2.51
CA ARG A 30 -0.11 -5.08 3.53
C ARG A 30 0.60 -6.35 3.14
N THR A 31 -0.13 -7.39 2.76
CA THR A 31 0.47 -8.65 2.32
C THR A 31 1.40 -8.46 1.11
N ALA A 32 1.03 -7.61 0.15
CA ALA A 32 1.87 -7.35 -1.03
C ALA A 32 3.14 -6.56 -0.69
N VAL A 33 3.04 -5.50 0.12
CA VAL A 33 4.20 -4.73 0.58
C VAL A 33 5.09 -5.59 1.46
N ASP A 34 4.51 -6.41 2.33
CA ASP A 34 5.25 -7.32 3.19
C ASP A 34 6.02 -8.37 2.38
N ALA A 35 5.46 -8.86 1.27
CA ALA A 35 6.17 -9.74 0.35
C ALA A 35 7.34 -9.04 -0.35
N MET A 36 7.17 -7.76 -0.73
CA MET A 36 8.25 -6.94 -1.28
C MET A 36 9.36 -6.68 -0.27
N GLU A 37 9.03 -6.38 0.99
CA GLU A 37 10.01 -6.25 2.08
C GLU A 37 10.84 -7.53 2.22
N ARG A 38 10.18 -8.70 2.21
CA ARG A 38 10.87 -10.00 2.27
C ARG A 38 11.79 -10.23 1.07
N LEU A 39 11.34 -9.88 -0.14
CA LEU A 39 12.17 -9.99 -1.35
C LEU A 39 13.38 -9.05 -1.28
N ALA A 40 13.20 -7.87 -0.71
CA ALA A 40 14.24 -6.87 -0.47
C ALA A 40 15.20 -7.21 0.68
N GLY A 41 14.99 -8.34 1.37
CA GLY A 41 15.79 -8.73 2.54
C GLY A 41 15.53 -7.86 3.78
N ILE A 42 14.44 -7.12 3.81
CA ILE A 42 14.03 -6.28 4.94
C ILE A 42 13.22 -7.15 5.92
N THR A 43 13.57 -7.10 7.20
CA THR A 43 12.74 -7.69 8.25
C THR A 43 11.46 -6.88 8.39
N ASN A 44 10.31 -7.51 8.14
CA ASN A 44 9.00 -6.86 8.27
C ASN A 44 8.80 -6.29 9.67
N THR A 45 8.62 -4.97 9.74
CA THR A 45 8.21 -4.28 10.95
C THR A 45 6.68 -4.29 11.07
N PRO A 46 6.12 -4.42 12.29
CA PRO A 46 4.68 -4.41 12.47
C PRO A 46 4.08 -3.05 12.10
N TYR A 47 2.86 -3.07 11.57
CA TYR A 47 2.07 -1.87 11.35
C TYR A 47 1.60 -1.32 12.70
N ILE A 48 1.96 -0.06 12.98
CA ILE A 48 1.68 0.63 14.25
C ILE A 48 0.28 1.24 14.28
N ASP A 49 -0.32 1.35 13.09
CA ASP A 49 -1.64 1.93 12.90
C ASP A 49 -2.77 0.94 13.30
N PRO A 50 -3.99 1.45 13.58
CA PRO A 50 -5.10 0.60 13.98
C PRO A 50 -5.52 -0.38 12.88
N SER A 51 -5.97 -1.57 13.29
CA SER A 51 -6.46 -2.61 12.38
C SER A 51 -7.52 -2.05 11.43
N PRO A 52 -7.46 -2.38 10.13
CA PRO A 52 -8.41 -1.90 9.13
C PRO A 52 -9.78 -2.57 9.27
N ALA A 53 -9.90 -3.61 10.09
CA ALA A 53 -11.17 -4.25 10.37
C ALA A 53 -12.04 -3.31 11.24
N GLY A 54 -13.15 -2.84 10.67
CA GLY A 54 -14.15 -2.04 11.39
C GLY A 54 -13.82 -0.54 11.51
N VAL A 55 -12.79 -0.04 10.84
CA VAL A 55 -12.44 1.39 10.79
C VAL A 55 -12.32 1.90 9.36
N PHE A 56 -12.52 3.21 9.16
CA PHE A 56 -12.23 3.85 7.87
C PHE A 56 -10.72 3.84 7.61
N VAL A 57 -10.33 3.61 6.35
CA VAL A 57 -8.93 3.71 5.95
C VAL A 57 -8.46 5.16 6.11
N GLN A 58 -7.45 5.35 6.95
CA GLN A 58 -6.88 6.65 7.26
C GLN A 58 -5.68 6.93 6.36
N ALA A 59 -5.36 8.21 6.16
CA ALA A 59 -4.14 8.63 5.48
C ALA A 59 -2.89 7.96 6.09
N LEU A 60 -2.88 7.75 7.41
CA LEU A 60 -1.82 7.06 8.14
C LEU A 60 -1.52 5.65 7.59
N HIS A 61 -2.57 4.90 7.21
CA HIS A 61 -2.43 3.56 6.67
C HIS A 61 -1.63 3.55 5.37
N ILE A 62 -1.96 4.49 4.48
CA ILE A 62 -1.33 4.60 3.17
C ILE A 62 0.08 5.15 3.28
N THR A 63 0.31 6.17 4.12
CA THR A 63 1.67 6.72 4.30
C THR A 63 2.64 5.67 4.83
N THR A 64 2.19 4.79 5.74
CA THR A 64 3.02 3.69 6.24
C THR A 64 3.35 2.69 5.13
N LEU A 65 2.37 2.32 4.31
CA LEU A 65 2.58 1.42 3.17
C LEU A 65 3.55 2.01 2.13
N ARG A 66 3.42 3.30 1.81
CA ARG A 66 4.32 4.01 0.89
C ARG A 66 5.77 3.96 1.38
N SER A 67 6.02 4.33 2.64
CA SER A 67 7.37 4.29 3.21
C SER A 67 8.00 2.90 3.16
N LYS A 68 7.23 1.85 3.50
CA LYS A 68 7.72 0.45 3.44
C LYS A 68 8.00 0.01 2.01
N LEU A 69 7.13 0.37 1.07
CA LEU A 69 7.30 0.04 -0.33
C LEU A 69 8.51 0.76 -0.95
N ASP A 70 8.71 2.04 -0.65
CA ASP A 70 9.88 2.80 -1.11
C ASP A 70 11.17 2.21 -0.56
N ALA A 71 11.22 1.85 0.73
CA ALA A 71 12.38 1.17 1.32
C ALA A 71 12.68 -0.17 0.63
N SER A 72 11.63 -0.95 0.35
CA SER A 72 11.75 -2.23 -0.38
C SER A 72 12.29 -2.03 -1.78
N ARG A 73 11.73 -1.06 -2.52
CA ARG A 73 12.14 -0.74 -3.90
C ARG A 73 13.57 -0.22 -3.94
N PHE A 74 13.95 0.63 -2.99
CA PHE A 74 15.33 1.12 -2.87
C PHE A 74 16.32 -0.04 -2.68
N ASN A 75 16.04 -0.97 -1.77
CA ASN A 75 16.90 -2.14 -1.53
C ASN A 75 16.93 -3.12 -2.71
N LEU A 76 15.85 -3.21 -3.48
CA LEU A 76 15.80 -4.00 -4.72
C LEU A 76 16.43 -3.29 -5.93
N GLY A 77 16.89 -2.04 -5.79
CA GLY A 77 17.42 -1.25 -6.90
C GLY A 77 16.36 -0.84 -7.94
N LEU A 78 15.08 -0.82 -7.54
CA LEU A 78 13.95 -0.41 -8.37
C LEU A 78 13.77 1.11 -8.35
N VAL A 79 13.15 1.65 -9.39
CA VAL A 79 12.84 3.08 -9.48
C VAL A 79 11.91 3.52 -8.34
N ALA A 80 12.20 4.68 -7.74
CA ALA A 80 11.35 5.28 -6.72
C ALA A 80 9.96 5.61 -7.29
N LEU A 81 8.93 5.46 -6.46
CA LEU A 81 7.57 5.82 -6.84
C LEU A 81 7.36 7.33 -6.73
N ILE A 82 6.58 7.88 -7.65
CA ILE A 82 6.07 9.25 -7.54
C ILE A 82 4.61 9.14 -7.16
N TYR A 83 4.28 9.70 -6.01
CA TYR A 83 2.92 9.73 -5.50
C TYR A 83 2.25 11.05 -5.88
N SER A 84 1.12 10.96 -6.58
CA SER A 84 0.38 12.12 -7.09
C SER A 84 -0.31 12.91 -5.97
N ASN A 85 -0.55 12.28 -4.83
CA ASN A 85 -1.30 12.84 -3.72
C ASN A 85 -0.43 12.93 -2.46
N THR A 86 -0.28 14.13 -1.91
CA THR A 86 0.32 14.32 -0.59
C THR A 86 -0.72 14.02 0.48
N LEU A 87 -0.43 13.05 1.36
CA LEU A 87 -1.33 12.62 2.41
C LEU A 87 -0.88 13.16 3.78
N THR A 88 -1.71 14.01 4.38
CA THR A 88 -1.56 14.53 5.75
C THR A 88 -2.58 13.84 6.66
N VAL A 89 -2.08 13.16 7.70
CA VAL A 89 -2.91 12.44 8.69
C VAL A 89 -3.95 13.39 9.30
N GLY A 90 -5.22 12.98 9.31
CA GLY A 90 -6.33 13.75 9.87
C GLY A 90 -6.82 14.93 9.03
N SER A 91 -6.23 15.20 7.85
CA SER A 91 -6.58 16.37 7.03
C SER A 91 -6.92 16.01 5.58
N THR A 92 -6.12 15.16 4.93
CA THR A 92 -6.35 14.79 3.53
C THR A 92 -7.13 13.48 3.43
N PRO A 93 -8.19 13.41 2.61
CA PRO A 93 -8.88 12.17 2.35
C PRO A 93 -8.00 11.22 1.50
N VAL A 94 -8.08 9.93 1.81
CA VAL A 94 -7.49 8.88 0.96
C VAL A 94 -8.38 8.69 -0.26
N ARG A 95 -7.76 8.63 -1.44
CA ARG A 95 -8.44 8.49 -2.73
C ARG A 95 -8.08 7.16 -3.38
N ALA A 96 -8.90 6.73 -4.33
CA ALA A 96 -8.66 5.52 -5.12
C ALA A 96 -7.26 5.49 -5.76
N ILE A 97 -6.77 6.64 -6.23
CA ILE A 97 -5.45 6.75 -6.86
C ILE A 97 -4.30 6.33 -5.93
N ASP A 98 -4.43 6.58 -4.62
CA ASP A 98 -3.42 6.22 -3.63
C ASP A 98 -3.22 4.69 -3.57
N PHE A 99 -4.33 3.95 -3.69
CA PHE A 99 -4.33 2.49 -3.74
C PHE A 99 -3.73 1.97 -5.05
N THR A 100 -4.10 2.57 -6.19
CA THR A 100 -3.56 2.19 -7.50
C THR A 100 -2.05 2.37 -7.58
N GLU A 101 -1.51 3.45 -7.01
CA GLU A 101 -0.07 3.72 -6.99
C GLU A 101 0.71 2.68 -6.19
N ILE A 102 0.22 2.30 -5.00
CA ILE A 102 0.85 1.23 -4.20
C ILE A 102 0.82 -0.09 -4.97
N ARG A 103 -0.33 -0.45 -5.56
CA ARG A 103 -0.48 -1.67 -6.33
C ARG A 103 0.47 -1.74 -7.53
N ASN A 104 0.67 -0.62 -8.23
CA ASN A 104 1.62 -0.57 -9.35
C ASN A 104 3.07 -0.65 -8.88
N GLY A 105 3.36 -0.18 -7.66
CA GLY A 105 4.69 -0.26 -7.06
C GLY A 105 5.07 -1.65 -6.53
N THR A 106 4.12 -2.58 -6.36
CA THR A 106 4.38 -3.97 -5.95
C THR A 106 4.42 -4.94 -7.13
N LYS A 107 4.49 -4.43 -8.37
CA LYS A 107 4.64 -5.22 -9.59
C LYS A 107 6.07 -5.10 -10.13
#